data_AF-A0A8H5RNR2-F1
#
_entry.id   AF-A0A8H5RNR2-F1
#
_cell.length_a   1.000
_cell.length_b   1.000
_cell.length_c   1.000
_cell.angle_alpha   90.00
_cell.angle_beta   90.00
_cell.angle_gamma   90.00
#
_symmetry.space_group_name_H-M   'P 1'
#
loop_
_entity.id
_entity.type
_entity.pdbx_description
1 polymer ?
#
loop_
_entity_poly.entity_id
_entity_poly.type
_entity_poly.pdbx_seq_one_letter_code
_entity_poly.pdbx_strand_id
1 'polypeptide(L)'
;MADLQNPTVQIVGAGSMGLVTGYHLTLAGAHVTYLVRPKRAEELTKPQLLYRLDTQEIHEYKSYSHFIDPSSMLSSTHDYIRITIDGKSLQSEEGEELVRIIGQAARGKTANVLVGSVLLVARDYAGLGILSLPKQTALTIFPIFAVFIGLELLGWTKLKDIDIESEVWKLTAVAAKEIQMLDPCGEAGTQTDQTTSENTFVEMFAYLEEKLCPLDFQAFNQFHHGGKLVEQDRMHIQRCISQGVAEGKPMSALKALLQSLNCCD
;
A
#
# COMPACT_ATOMS: atom_id res chain seq x y z
N MET A 1 -9.30 8.87 40.08
CA MET A 1 -9.34 8.22 38.75
C MET A 1 -8.89 9.28 37.78
N ALA A 2 -7.79 9.06 37.04
CA ALA A 2 -7.38 10.02 36.03
C ALA A 2 -8.50 10.15 35.00
N ASP A 3 -8.91 11.38 34.71
CA ASP A 3 -9.83 11.68 33.62
C ASP A 3 -9.10 11.26 32.33
N LEU A 4 -9.41 10.07 31.82
CA LEU A 4 -8.80 9.55 30.60
C LEU A 4 -9.37 10.37 29.45
N GLN A 5 -8.71 11.49 29.16
CA GLN A 5 -9.02 12.32 28.02
C GLN A 5 -9.01 11.45 26.76
N ASN A 6 -10.06 11.58 25.96
CA ASN A 6 -10.18 10.85 24.69
C ASN A 6 -8.95 11.13 23.80
N PRO A 7 -8.35 10.09 23.20
CA PRO A 7 -7.13 10.25 22.42
C PRO A 7 -7.37 11.14 21.19
N THR A 8 -6.38 11.95 20.87
CA THR A 8 -6.38 12.88 19.73
C THR A 8 -5.48 12.34 18.61
N VAL A 9 -6.06 12.12 17.43
CA VAL A 9 -5.36 11.50 16.30
C VAL A 9 -5.39 12.42 15.09
N GLN A 10 -4.20 12.79 14.63
CA GLN A 10 -4.01 13.47 13.36
C GLN A 10 -3.85 12.42 12.25
N ILE A 11 -4.69 12.47 11.22
CA ILE A 11 -4.53 11.64 10.02
C ILE A 11 -4.08 12.52 8.86
N VAL A 12 -2.96 12.17 8.25
CA VAL A 12 -2.42 12.85 7.07
C VAL A 12 -2.91 12.11 5.84
N GLY A 13 -3.84 12.70 5.10
CA GLY A 13 -4.54 12.10 3.97
C GLY A 13 -5.94 11.59 4.31
N ALA A 14 -6.92 11.91 3.45
CA ALA A 14 -8.31 11.47 3.55
C ALA A 14 -8.71 10.60 2.34
N GLY A 15 -7.83 9.65 1.99
CA GLY A 15 -8.14 8.58 1.05
C GLY A 15 -8.93 7.45 1.72
N SER A 16 -9.13 6.33 1.02
CA SER A 16 -9.85 5.17 1.55
C SER A 16 -9.32 4.70 2.91
N MET A 17 -8.01 4.50 3.04
CA MET A 17 -7.41 4.04 4.29
C MET A 17 -7.53 5.09 5.41
N GLY A 18 -7.29 6.37 5.11
CA GLY A 18 -7.46 7.46 6.07
C GLY A 18 -8.89 7.56 6.60
N LEU A 19 -9.88 7.55 5.69
CA LEU A 19 -11.30 7.66 6.04
C LEU A 19 -11.81 6.47 6.86
N VAL A 20 -11.48 5.24 6.45
CA VAL A 20 -11.89 4.03 7.19
C VAL A 20 -11.20 3.98 8.56
N THR A 21 -9.91 4.35 8.64
CA THR A 21 -9.17 4.42 9.90
C THR A 21 -9.80 5.45 10.84
N GLY A 22 -10.05 6.67 10.35
CA GLY A 22 -10.64 7.72 11.15
C GLY A 22 -12.05 7.37 11.64
N TYR A 23 -12.88 6.75 10.80
CA TYR A 23 -14.21 6.29 11.21
C TYR A 23 -14.15 5.34 12.41
N HIS A 24 -13.31 4.30 12.35
CA HIS A 24 -13.18 3.32 13.43
C HIS A 24 -12.54 3.92 14.69
N LEU A 25 -11.56 4.82 14.53
CA LEU A 25 -10.98 5.55 15.67
C LEU A 25 -12.02 6.43 16.36
N THR A 26 -12.86 7.12 15.59
CA THR A 26 -13.94 7.93 16.13
C THR A 26 -15.00 7.08 16.84
N LEU A 27 -15.34 5.90 16.31
CA LEU A 27 -16.21 4.93 17.01
C LEU A 27 -15.60 4.45 18.34
N ALA A 28 -14.27 4.35 18.42
CA ALA A 28 -13.54 4.02 19.63
C ALA A 28 -13.37 5.21 20.61
N GLY A 29 -13.94 6.39 20.28
CA GLY A 29 -13.93 7.58 21.13
C GLY A 29 -12.80 8.57 20.85
N ALA A 30 -11.96 8.35 19.83
CA ALA A 30 -10.89 9.28 19.50
C ALA A 30 -11.41 10.55 18.80
N HIS A 31 -10.73 11.67 19.03
CA HIS A 31 -10.92 12.90 18.25
C HIS A 31 -10.02 12.88 17.02
N VAL A 32 -10.62 12.83 15.84
CA VAL A 32 -9.89 12.73 14.57
C VAL A 32 -9.83 14.07 13.84
N THR A 33 -8.61 14.45 13.45
CA THR A 33 -8.34 15.62 12.62
C THR A 33 -7.61 15.19 11.35
N TYR A 34 -8.07 15.61 10.18
CA TYR A 34 -7.41 15.35 8.90
C TYR A 34 -6.52 16.51 8.46
N LEU A 35 -5.35 16.19 7.91
CA LEU A 35 -4.57 17.10 7.08
C LEU A 35 -4.74 16.65 5.63
N VAL A 36 -5.27 17.53 4.79
CA VAL A 36 -5.55 17.25 3.37
C VAL A 36 -5.04 18.35 2.47
N ARG A 37 -4.83 18.04 1.19
CA ARG A 37 -4.52 19.07 0.19
C ARG A 37 -5.73 20.01 -0.01
N PRO A 38 -5.53 21.29 -0.36
CA PRO A 38 -6.62 22.26 -0.54
C PRO A 38 -7.76 21.78 -1.44
N LYS A 39 -7.43 21.11 -2.55
CA LYS A 39 -8.42 20.55 -3.49
C LYS A 39 -9.40 19.56 -2.85
N ARG A 40 -9.01 18.91 -1.75
CA ARG A 40 -9.83 17.90 -1.06
C ARG A 40 -10.66 18.49 0.09
N ALA A 41 -10.37 19.72 0.53
CA ALA A 41 -10.99 20.31 1.70
C ALA A 41 -12.51 20.46 1.55
N GLU A 42 -12.97 20.91 0.38
CA GLU A 42 -14.40 21.08 0.12
C GLU A 42 -15.15 19.73 0.23
N GLU A 43 -14.57 18.64 -0.26
CA GLU A 43 -15.17 17.31 -0.16
C GLU A 43 -15.34 16.87 1.31
N LEU A 44 -14.42 17.28 2.19
CA LEU A 44 -14.46 16.94 3.61
C LEU A 44 -15.47 17.78 4.41
N THR A 45 -16.07 18.82 3.82
CA THR A 45 -17.17 19.56 4.44
C THR A 45 -18.50 18.79 4.43
N LYS A 46 -18.60 17.77 3.57
CA LYS A 46 -19.78 16.89 3.45
C LYS A 46 -19.55 15.60 4.25
N PRO A 47 -20.62 14.92 4.70
CA PRO A 47 -20.49 13.57 5.24
C PRO A 47 -19.83 12.63 4.24
N GLN A 48 -18.89 11.81 4.72
CA GLN A 48 -18.27 10.76 3.92
C GLN A 48 -19.14 9.51 4.01
N LEU A 49 -19.38 8.85 2.87
CA LEU A 49 -20.16 7.63 2.82
C LEU A 49 -19.22 6.43 2.80
N LEU A 50 -19.34 5.56 3.79
CA LEU A 50 -18.54 4.34 3.92
C LEU A 50 -19.45 3.14 3.68
N TYR A 51 -19.18 2.41 2.60
CA TYR A 51 -19.90 1.18 2.29
C TYR A 51 -19.27 0.00 3.03
N ARG A 52 -20.09 -0.70 3.80
CA ARG A 52 -19.72 -1.89 4.54
C ARG A 52 -20.14 -3.11 3.74
N LEU A 53 -19.15 -3.88 3.28
CA LEU A 53 -19.37 -4.92 2.27
C LEU A 53 -20.13 -6.16 2.80
N ASP A 54 -19.88 -6.55 4.05
CA ASP A 54 -20.51 -7.71 4.69
C ASP A 54 -22.00 -7.49 4.99
N THR A 55 -22.38 -6.28 5.41
CA THR A 55 -23.79 -5.93 5.70
C THR A 55 -24.49 -5.22 4.55
N GLN A 56 -23.74 -4.80 3.53
CA GLN A 56 -24.20 -3.95 2.42
C GLN A 56 -24.80 -2.60 2.88
N GLU A 57 -24.35 -2.11 4.03
CA GLU A 57 -24.85 -0.86 4.62
C GLU A 57 -23.96 0.33 4.25
N ILE A 58 -24.57 1.52 4.21
CA ILE A 58 -23.84 2.77 4.08
C ILE A 58 -23.82 3.46 5.45
N HIS A 59 -22.63 3.75 5.93
CA HIS A 59 -22.42 4.53 7.14
C HIS A 59 -21.99 5.95 6.77
N GLU A 60 -22.68 6.94 7.33
CA GLU A 60 -22.24 8.33 7.27
C GLU A 60 -21.16 8.60 8.30
N TYR A 61 -20.05 9.16 7.85
CA TYR A 61 -18.97 9.63 8.70
C TYR A 61 -18.83 11.15 8.59
N LYS A 62 -19.09 11.85 9.69
CA LYS A 62 -19.05 13.33 9.79
C LYS A 62 -18.30 13.87 11.00
N SER A 63 -17.97 12.97 11.94
CA SER A 63 -17.39 13.32 13.24
C SER A 63 -15.88 13.43 13.12
N TYR A 64 -15.41 14.44 12.40
CA TYR A 64 -14.00 14.78 12.25
C TYR A 64 -13.82 16.27 11.96
N SER A 65 -12.61 16.78 12.15
CA SER A 65 -12.21 18.09 11.67
C SER A 65 -11.13 17.96 10.59
N HIS A 66 -10.82 19.03 9.87
CA HIS A 66 -9.72 19.03 8.91
C HIS A 66 -9.06 20.41 8.79
N PHE A 67 -7.80 20.41 8.39
CA PHE A 67 -7.08 21.60 7.95
C PHE A 67 -6.24 21.31 6.70
N ILE A 68 -5.80 22.38 6.04
CA ILE A 68 -5.09 22.31 4.76
C ILE A 68 -3.63 22.76 4.84
N ASP A 69 -3.28 23.53 5.89
CA ASP A 69 -1.92 24.03 6.09
C ASP A 69 -1.15 23.07 7.01
N PRO A 70 -0.11 22.37 6.49
CA PRO A 70 0.74 21.50 7.29
C PRO A 70 1.36 22.18 8.51
N SER A 71 1.60 23.49 8.48
CA SER A 71 2.19 24.25 9.59
C SER A 71 1.31 24.22 10.84
N SER A 72 0.01 23.98 10.69
CA SER A 72 -0.95 23.78 11.80
C SER A 72 -0.60 22.56 12.67
N MET A 73 0.22 21.62 12.17
CA MET A 73 0.73 20.49 12.93
C MET A 73 1.73 20.92 14.03
N LEU A 74 2.42 22.05 13.84
CA LEU A 74 3.47 22.50 14.77
C LEU A 74 2.86 22.98 16.10
N SER A 75 1.74 23.69 16.02
CA SER A 75 1.01 24.26 17.16
C SER A 75 0.04 23.30 17.83
N SER A 76 -0.28 22.17 17.21
CA SER A 76 -1.21 21.18 17.76
C SER A 76 -0.52 20.13 18.63
N THR A 77 -1.28 19.62 19.60
CA THR A 77 -0.91 18.47 20.43
C THR A 77 -1.78 17.30 20.02
N HIS A 78 -1.15 16.24 19.53
CA HIS A 78 -1.82 14.98 19.18
C HIS A 78 -1.09 13.84 19.87
N ASP A 79 -1.85 12.82 20.30
CA ASP A 79 -1.27 11.60 20.86
C ASP A 79 -0.66 10.73 19.75
N TYR A 80 -1.26 10.77 18.56
CA TYR A 80 -0.83 10.02 17.38
C TYR A 80 -0.90 10.84 16.10
N ILE A 81 0.09 10.65 15.23
CA ILE A 81 0.09 11.14 13.84
C ILE A 81 0.12 9.93 12.92
N ARG A 82 -0.95 9.72 12.15
CA ARG A 82 -1.10 8.62 11.20
C ARG A 82 -0.92 9.12 9.77
N ILE A 83 0.14 8.70 9.10
CA ILE A 83 0.38 9.03 7.69
C ILE A 83 -0.36 8.04 6.80
N THR A 84 -1.22 8.51 5.89
CA THR A 84 -2.04 7.64 5.02
C THR A 84 -2.03 8.06 3.56
N ILE A 85 -1.15 9.01 3.21
CA ILE A 85 -0.88 9.35 1.82
C ILE A 85 -0.08 8.25 1.15
N ASP A 86 -0.27 8.14 -0.15
CA ASP A 86 0.30 7.09 -0.98
C ASP A 86 1.81 7.33 -1.23
N GLY A 87 2.55 6.28 -1.59
CA GLY A 87 4.01 6.36 -1.75
C GLY A 87 4.48 7.32 -2.83
N LYS A 88 3.68 7.55 -3.89
CA LYS A 88 3.99 8.54 -4.93
C LYS A 88 3.85 9.95 -4.37
N SER A 89 2.76 10.22 -3.64
CA SER A 89 2.55 11.50 -2.95
C SER A 89 3.65 11.81 -1.93
N LEU A 90 4.21 10.81 -1.25
CA LEU A 90 5.33 11.00 -0.31
C LEU A 90 6.65 11.38 -0.98
N GLN A 91 6.84 11.00 -2.25
CA GLN A 91 8.07 11.27 -3.03
C GLN A 91 8.02 12.57 -3.82
N SER A 92 6.92 13.31 -3.77
CA SER A 92 6.90 14.65 -4.34
C SER A 92 7.64 15.62 -3.43
N GLU A 93 8.09 16.75 -3.98
CA GLU A 93 8.72 17.83 -3.20
C GLU A 93 7.83 18.27 -2.03
N GLU A 94 6.52 18.37 -2.25
CA GLU A 94 5.57 18.69 -1.19
C GLU A 94 5.42 17.55 -0.16
N GLY A 95 5.61 16.30 -0.58
CA GLY A 95 5.61 15.13 0.29
C GLY A 95 6.81 15.11 1.23
N GLU A 96 8.01 15.40 0.71
CA GLU A 96 9.23 15.52 1.49
C GLU A 96 9.14 16.64 2.53
N GLU A 97 8.65 17.81 2.11
CA GLU A 97 8.42 18.94 3.01
C GLU A 97 7.40 18.60 4.11
N LEU A 98 6.32 17.92 3.76
CA LEU A 98 5.32 17.45 4.72
C LEU A 98 5.92 16.49 5.75
N VAL A 99 6.77 15.54 5.32
CA VAL A 99 7.48 14.63 6.24
C VAL A 99 8.40 15.41 7.19
N ARG A 100 9.09 16.43 6.70
CA ARG A 100 9.92 17.32 7.53
C ARG A 100 9.09 18.03 8.59
N ILE A 101 7.94 18.58 8.22
CA ILE A 101 7.00 19.25 9.14
C ILE A 101 6.45 18.26 10.18
N ILE A 102 6.07 17.04 9.77
CA ILE A 102 5.64 15.98 10.69
C ILE A 102 6.75 15.66 11.69
N GLY A 103 7.99 15.50 11.21
CA GLY A 103 9.15 15.27 12.05
C GLY A 103 9.38 16.38 13.07
N GLN A 104 9.20 17.65 12.67
CA GLN A 104 9.26 18.80 13.58
C GLN A 104 8.10 18.81 14.58
N ALA A 105 6.88 18.52 14.13
CA ALA A 105 5.69 18.47 14.97
C ALA A 105 5.76 17.38 16.04
N ALA A 106 6.42 16.26 15.76
CA ALA A 106 6.60 15.15 16.69
C ALA A 106 7.85 15.29 17.60
N ARG A 107 8.88 16.01 17.14
CA ARG A 107 10.16 16.10 17.86
C ARG A 107 9.99 16.71 19.25
N GLY A 108 10.47 16.00 20.26
CA GLY A 108 10.40 16.44 21.66
C GLY A 108 9.00 16.37 22.26
N LYS A 109 8.01 15.80 21.56
CA LYS A 109 6.67 15.51 22.06
C LYS A 109 6.50 14.01 22.31
N THR A 110 5.46 13.63 23.07
CA THR A 110 5.07 12.23 23.31
C THR A 110 4.30 11.61 22.14
N ALA A 111 4.05 12.38 21.08
CA ALA A 111 3.27 11.97 19.93
C ALA A 111 3.96 10.82 19.17
N ASN A 112 3.22 9.75 18.90
CA ASN A 112 3.71 8.62 18.10
C ASN A 112 3.37 8.82 16.62
N VAL A 113 4.37 8.74 15.75
CA VAL A 113 4.17 8.79 14.29
C VAL A 113 4.02 7.37 13.76
N LEU A 114 2.87 7.09 13.15
CA LEU A 114 2.53 5.81 12.56
C LEU A 114 2.39 5.97 11.05
N VAL A 115 3.20 5.26 10.28
CA VAL A 115 3.05 5.24 8.82
C VAL A 115 2.06 4.14 8.46
N GLY A 116 0.93 4.53 7.90
CA GLY A 116 -0.01 3.64 7.25
C GLY A 116 0.45 3.37 5.83
N SER A 117 1.17 2.27 5.68
CA SER A 117 1.56 1.74 4.38
C SER A 117 1.03 0.33 4.25
N VAL A 118 0.50 0.03 3.07
CA VAL A 118 0.51 -1.31 2.54
C VAL A 118 1.83 -1.41 1.77
N LEU A 119 2.72 -2.31 2.22
CA LEU A 119 3.84 -2.84 1.42
C LEU A 119 5.09 -2.00 1.19
N LEU A 120 5.21 -0.77 1.71
CA LEU A 120 6.49 -0.08 1.68
C LEU A 120 7.34 -0.44 2.89
N VAL A 121 8.52 -1.00 2.60
CA VAL A 121 9.71 -0.82 3.42
C VAL A 121 10.01 0.68 3.40
N ALA A 122 9.40 1.43 4.31
CA ALA A 122 9.62 2.86 4.46
C ALA A 122 10.97 3.16 5.14
N ARG A 123 11.91 2.21 5.12
CA ARG A 123 13.21 2.31 5.76
C ARG A 123 14.10 3.36 5.08
N ASP A 124 13.90 3.58 3.78
CA ASP A 124 14.69 4.54 2.99
C ASP A 124 14.02 5.92 2.82
N TYR A 125 12.74 6.07 3.17
CA TYR A 125 11.93 7.20 2.69
C TYR A 125 11.78 8.37 3.67
N ALA A 126 12.26 8.27 4.92
CA ALA A 126 12.00 9.34 5.88
C ALA A 126 13.01 9.51 7.03
N GLY A 127 14.04 8.66 7.16
CA GLY A 127 14.89 8.65 8.37
C GLY A 127 14.13 8.38 9.68
N LEU A 128 12.82 8.10 9.58
CA LEU A 128 11.95 7.60 10.62
C LEU A 128 12.29 6.11 10.70
N GLY A 129 12.83 5.64 11.83
CA GLY A 129 13.13 4.22 12.04
C GLY A 129 11.84 3.41 11.97
N ILE A 130 11.43 3.01 10.77
CA ILE A 130 10.21 2.26 10.52
C ILE A 130 10.56 0.77 10.54
N LEU A 131 9.70 -0.01 11.21
CA LEU A 131 9.75 -1.47 11.23
C LEU A 131 9.85 -2.00 9.79
N SER A 132 10.96 -2.69 9.49
CA SER A 132 11.04 -3.48 8.27
C SER A 132 9.93 -4.54 8.30
N LEU A 133 9.30 -4.80 7.16
CA LEU A 133 8.40 -5.95 7.03
C LEU A 133 9.12 -7.22 7.50
N PRO A 134 8.46 -8.10 8.27
CA PRO A 134 9.01 -9.43 8.53
C PRO A 134 9.37 -10.08 7.19
N LYS A 135 10.54 -10.74 7.10
CA LYS A 135 11.04 -11.37 5.87
C LYS A 135 10.00 -12.28 5.22
N GLN A 136 9.25 -13.03 6.04
CA GLN A 136 8.15 -13.89 5.58
C GLN A 136 7.03 -13.11 4.86
N THR A 137 6.73 -11.89 5.33
CA THR A 137 5.74 -11.01 4.69
C THR A 137 6.26 -10.43 3.38
N ALA A 138 7.55 -10.08 3.31
CA ALA A 138 8.16 -9.65 2.05
C ALA A 138 8.13 -10.78 1.01
N LEU A 139 8.47 -12.01 1.43
CA LEU A 139 8.48 -13.21 0.60
C LEU A 139 7.12 -13.51 -0.05
N THR A 140 6.02 -13.29 0.67
CA THR A 140 4.68 -13.55 0.13
C THR A 140 4.16 -12.42 -0.72
N ILE A 141 4.47 -11.16 -0.39
CA ILE A 141 3.77 -10.04 -1.01
C ILE A 141 4.54 -9.36 -2.15
N PHE A 142 5.86 -9.21 -2.07
CA PHE A 142 6.61 -8.57 -3.16
C PHE A 142 6.42 -9.27 -4.53
N PRO A 143 6.37 -10.61 -4.61
CA PRO A 143 6.18 -11.29 -5.90
C PRO A 143 4.80 -11.02 -6.52
N ILE A 144 3.80 -10.65 -5.71
CA ILE A 144 2.44 -10.35 -6.19
C ILE A 144 2.45 -9.15 -7.15
N PHE A 145 3.36 -8.21 -6.99
CA PHE A 145 3.46 -7.09 -7.94
C PHE A 145 3.84 -7.55 -9.35
N ALA A 146 4.67 -8.59 -9.49
CA ALA A 146 4.92 -9.19 -10.81
C ALA A 146 3.64 -9.84 -11.37
N VAL A 147 2.86 -10.50 -10.50
CA VAL A 147 1.56 -11.08 -10.87
C VAL A 147 0.59 -10.00 -11.39
N PHE A 148 0.53 -8.83 -10.76
CA PHE A 148 -0.30 -7.73 -11.24
C PHE A 148 0.11 -7.23 -12.63
N ILE A 149 1.42 -7.13 -12.91
CA ILE A 149 1.89 -6.80 -14.27
C ILE A 149 1.50 -7.89 -15.27
N GLY A 150 1.65 -9.16 -14.90
CA GLY A 150 1.21 -10.29 -15.73
C GLY A 150 -0.29 -10.26 -16.04
N LEU A 151 -1.12 -9.96 -15.03
CA LEU A 151 -2.56 -9.78 -15.20
C LEU A 151 -2.88 -8.57 -16.10
N GLU A 152 -2.16 -7.46 -15.98
CA GLU A 152 -2.32 -6.30 -16.86
C GLU A 152 -2.07 -6.66 -18.33
N LEU A 153 -0.97 -7.38 -18.61
CA LEU A 153 -0.64 -7.88 -19.96
C LEU A 153 -1.68 -8.87 -20.50
N LEU A 154 -2.32 -9.62 -19.63
CA LEU A 154 -3.41 -10.55 -19.95
C LEU A 154 -4.80 -9.89 -19.94
N GLY A 155 -4.89 -8.56 -19.90
CA GLY A 155 -6.17 -7.83 -19.91
C GLY A 155 -7.05 -8.11 -18.70
N TRP A 156 -6.44 -8.40 -17.54
CA TRP A 156 -7.09 -8.76 -16.29
C TRP A 156 -7.96 -10.03 -16.36
N THR A 157 -7.52 -11.01 -17.16
CA THR A 157 -8.14 -12.35 -17.25
C THR A 157 -8.32 -12.97 -15.85
N LYS A 158 -9.45 -13.66 -15.62
CA LYS A 158 -9.72 -14.33 -14.33
C LYS A 158 -8.68 -15.41 -14.09
N LEU A 159 -8.21 -15.53 -12.85
CA LEU A 159 -7.08 -16.42 -12.54
C LEU A 159 -7.36 -17.88 -12.87
N LYS A 160 -8.58 -18.35 -12.65
CA LYS A 160 -9.01 -19.71 -13.04
C LYS A 160 -9.01 -19.96 -14.56
N ASP A 161 -9.05 -18.89 -15.35
CA ASP A 161 -9.13 -18.92 -16.81
C ASP A 161 -7.76 -18.57 -17.44
N ILE A 162 -6.72 -18.37 -16.64
CA ILE A 162 -5.36 -18.10 -17.12
C ILE A 162 -4.79 -19.38 -17.76
N ASP A 163 -4.32 -19.25 -18.99
CA ASP A 163 -3.46 -20.26 -19.61
C ASP A 163 -2.07 -20.21 -18.96
N ILE A 164 -1.82 -21.12 -18.03
CA ILE A 164 -0.55 -21.23 -17.31
C ILE A 164 0.62 -21.57 -18.24
N GLU A 165 0.35 -22.10 -19.43
CA GLU A 165 1.38 -22.43 -20.42
C GLU A 165 1.74 -21.24 -21.32
N SER A 166 0.99 -20.14 -21.23
CA SER A 166 1.24 -18.93 -22.02
C SER A 166 2.60 -18.31 -21.71
N GLU A 167 3.23 -17.71 -22.73
CA GLU A 167 4.53 -17.06 -22.57
C GLU A 167 4.49 -15.94 -21.51
N VAL A 168 3.40 -15.16 -21.49
CA VAL A 168 3.23 -14.07 -20.52
C VAL A 168 3.16 -14.62 -19.09
N TRP A 169 2.42 -15.70 -18.86
CA TRP A 169 2.29 -16.25 -17.50
C TRP A 169 3.55 -16.95 -17.01
N LYS A 170 4.23 -17.69 -17.89
CA LYS A 170 5.55 -18.27 -17.58
C LYS A 170 6.56 -17.18 -17.22
N LEU A 171 6.61 -16.10 -18.00
CA LEU A 171 7.46 -14.95 -17.70
C LEU A 171 7.11 -14.32 -16.34
N THR A 172 5.81 -14.19 -16.06
CA THR A 172 5.30 -13.67 -14.78
C THR A 172 5.76 -14.52 -13.60
N ALA A 173 5.66 -15.84 -13.70
CA ALA A 173 6.09 -16.76 -12.64
C ALA A 173 7.60 -16.67 -12.39
N VAL A 174 8.43 -16.61 -13.45
CA VAL A 174 9.89 -16.45 -13.32
C VAL A 174 10.25 -15.09 -12.73
N ALA A 175 9.59 -14.01 -13.17
CA ALA A 175 9.80 -12.67 -12.61
C ALA A 175 9.45 -12.61 -11.11
N ALA A 176 8.35 -13.25 -10.72
CA ALA A 176 7.95 -13.37 -9.31
C ALA A 176 9.00 -14.14 -8.49
N LYS A 177 9.58 -15.22 -9.02
CA LYS A 177 10.70 -15.95 -8.39
C LYS A 177 11.95 -15.08 -8.22
N GLU A 178 12.31 -14.30 -9.23
CA GLU A 178 13.44 -13.37 -9.14
C GLU A 178 13.27 -12.39 -7.97
N ILE A 179 12.04 -11.91 -7.71
CA ILE A 179 11.71 -11.08 -6.55
C ILE A 179 11.85 -11.86 -5.23
N GLN A 180 11.38 -13.12 -5.18
CA GLN A 180 11.49 -13.95 -3.97
C GLN A 180 12.94 -14.19 -3.56
N MET A 181 13.87 -14.22 -4.52
CA MET A 181 15.28 -14.42 -4.24
C MET A 181 15.99 -13.20 -3.64
N LEU A 182 15.35 -12.02 -3.57
CA LEU A 182 15.96 -10.81 -3.03
C LEU A 182 16.19 -10.90 -1.51
N ASP A 183 17.24 -10.24 -1.01
CA ASP A 183 17.62 -10.31 0.41
C ASP A 183 16.51 -9.89 1.40
N PRO A 184 15.61 -8.93 1.09
CA PRO A 184 14.45 -8.62 1.93
C PRO A 184 13.51 -9.80 2.19
N CYS A 185 13.47 -10.78 1.29
CA CYS A 185 12.65 -11.99 1.43
C CYS A 185 13.34 -13.06 2.31
N GLY A 186 14.62 -12.88 2.63
CA GLY A 186 15.38 -13.77 3.51
C GLY A 186 15.78 -15.10 2.88
N GLU A 187 16.42 -15.96 3.69
CA GLU A 187 16.91 -17.28 3.26
C GLU A 187 15.80 -18.21 2.75
N ALA A 188 14.58 -18.07 3.30
CA ALA A 188 13.40 -18.78 2.82
C ALA A 188 13.09 -18.45 1.35
N GLY A 189 13.36 -17.22 0.90
CA GLY A 189 13.24 -16.80 -0.50
C GLY A 189 14.22 -17.50 -1.44
N THR A 190 15.41 -17.84 -0.95
CA THR A 190 16.37 -18.67 -1.70
C THR A 190 15.93 -20.14 -1.77
N GLN A 191 15.13 -20.61 -0.81
CA GLN A 191 14.56 -21.96 -0.80
C GLN A 191 13.28 -22.08 -1.65
N THR A 192 12.55 -20.98 -1.90
CA THR A 192 11.33 -20.97 -2.73
C THR A 192 11.56 -21.19 -4.23
N ASP A 193 12.81 -21.13 -4.71
CA ASP A 193 13.16 -21.48 -6.10
C ASP A 193 12.62 -22.88 -6.49
N GLN A 194 12.50 -23.79 -5.51
CA GLN A 194 12.00 -25.15 -5.71
C GLN A 194 10.47 -25.31 -5.62
N THR A 195 9.73 -24.33 -5.07
CA THR A 195 8.29 -24.50 -4.75
C THR A 195 7.37 -23.56 -5.50
N THR A 196 7.85 -22.38 -5.88
CA THR A 196 7.04 -21.47 -6.71
C THR A 196 6.94 -22.05 -8.11
N SER A 197 5.73 -22.08 -8.66
CA SER A 197 5.43 -22.53 -10.03
C SER A 197 4.39 -21.60 -10.65
N GLU A 198 4.09 -21.83 -11.91
CA GLU A 198 3.03 -21.16 -12.67
C GLU A 198 1.67 -21.30 -11.97
N ASN A 199 1.44 -22.36 -11.18
CA ASN A 199 0.21 -22.56 -10.42
C ASN A 199 0.17 -21.87 -9.07
N THR A 200 1.33 -21.58 -8.45
CA THR A 200 1.39 -21.07 -7.06
C THR A 200 0.52 -19.83 -6.86
N PHE A 201 0.59 -18.86 -7.77
CA PHE A 201 -0.17 -17.62 -7.65
C PHE A 201 -1.64 -17.77 -8.05
N VAL A 202 -1.96 -18.69 -8.97
CA VAL A 202 -3.34 -19.04 -9.32
C VAL A 202 -4.05 -19.64 -8.09
N GLU A 203 -3.43 -20.63 -7.46
CA GLU A 203 -3.97 -21.30 -6.26
C GLU A 203 -4.10 -20.33 -5.08
N MET A 204 -3.09 -19.50 -4.84
CA MET A 204 -3.12 -18.50 -3.77
C MET A 204 -4.26 -17.50 -3.97
N PHE A 205 -4.44 -16.97 -5.18
CA PHE A 205 -5.50 -16.01 -5.42
C PHE A 205 -6.88 -16.67 -5.43
N ALA A 206 -7.02 -17.91 -5.91
CA ALA A 206 -8.28 -18.66 -5.81
C ALA A 206 -8.70 -18.86 -4.33
N TYR A 207 -7.73 -19.18 -3.47
CA TYR A 207 -7.95 -19.21 -2.02
C TYR A 207 -8.40 -17.85 -1.47
N LEU A 208 -7.76 -16.76 -1.86
CA LEU A 208 -8.14 -15.41 -1.41
C LEU A 208 -9.54 -15.01 -1.90
N GLU A 209 -9.89 -15.32 -3.16
CA GLU A 209 -11.23 -15.09 -3.70
C GLU A 209 -12.31 -15.82 -2.87
N GLU A 210 -12.06 -17.08 -2.49
CA GLU A 210 -12.97 -17.83 -1.62
C GLU A 210 -13.09 -17.20 -0.22
N LYS A 211 -11.96 -16.78 0.38
CA LYS A 211 -11.92 -16.29 1.77
C LYS A 211 -12.34 -14.85 1.94
N LEU A 212 -12.28 -14.04 0.89
CA LEU A 212 -12.59 -12.61 0.96
C LEU A 212 -14.04 -12.30 0.59
N CYS A 213 -14.87 -13.30 0.27
CA CYS A 213 -16.32 -13.13 0.12
C CYS A 213 -16.91 -12.29 1.27
N PRO A 214 -17.76 -11.28 0.97
CA PRO A 214 -18.37 -10.99 -0.34
C PRO A 214 -17.56 -10.08 -1.28
N LEU A 215 -16.26 -9.85 -1.03
CA LEU A 215 -15.40 -9.09 -1.94
C LEU A 215 -15.16 -9.85 -3.23
N ASP A 216 -15.55 -9.24 -4.35
CA ASP A 216 -15.03 -9.61 -5.66
C ASP A 216 -13.54 -9.22 -5.71
N PHE A 217 -12.70 -10.15 -5.27
CA PHE A 217 -11.27 -9.92 -5.11
C PHE A 217 -10.60 -9.58 -6.44
N GLN A 218 -11.06 -10.18 -7.54
CA GLN A 218 -10.52 -9.88 -8.86
C GLN A 218 -10.91 -8.47 -9.31
N ALA A 219 -12.19 -8.11 -9.26
CA ALA A 219 -12.65 -6.79 -9.67
C ALA A 219 -12.02 -5.69 -8.80
N PHE A 220 -11.86 -5.97 -7.49
CA PHE A 220 -11.14 -5.08 -6.58
C PHE A 220 -9.69 -4.84 -7.04
N ASN A 221 -8.93 -5.91 -7.30
CA ASN A 221 -7.54 -5.77 -7.73
C ASN A 221 -7.41 -5.16 -9.13
N GLN A 222 -8.32 -5.45 -10.06
CA GLN A 222 -8.34 -4.81 -11.37
C GLN A 222 -8.55 -3.29 -11.24
N PHE A 223 -9.52 -2.86 -10.43
CA PHE A 223 -9.72 -1.44 -10.17
C PHE A 223 -8.51 -0.80 -9.46
N HIS A 224 -7.94 -1.51 -8.48
CA HIS A 224 -6.88 -0.99 -7.63
C HIS A 224 -5.53 -0.95 -8.35
N HIS A 225 -5.06 -2.09 -8.84
CA HIS A 225 -3.74 -2.30 -9.44
C HIS A 225 -3.75 -2.13 -10.96
N GLY A 226 -4.90 -2.24 -11.63
CA GLY A 226 -5.07 -1.91 -13.06
C GLY A 226 -5.43 -0.45 -13.32
N GLY A 227 -5.65 0.34 -12.27
CA GLY A 227 -5.94 1.77 -12.38
C GLY A 227 -5.21 2.59 -11.33
N LYS A 228 -5.74 2.61 -10.10
CA LYS A 228 -5.34 3.58 -9.06
C LYS A 228 -3.85 3.51 -8.67
N LEU A 229 -3.27 2.31 -8.63
CA LEU A 229 -1.92 2.04 -8.11
C LEU A 229 -0.91 1.65 -9.19
N VAL A 230 -1.27 1.66 -10.48
CA VAL A 230 -0.41 1.19 -11.59
C VAL A 230 1.01 1.77 -11.51
N GLU A 231 1.13 3.09 -11.29
CA GLU A 231 2.44 3.73 -11.19
C GLU A 231 3.23 3.25 -9.96
N GLN A 232 2.56 2.98 -8.84
CA GLN A 232 3.22 2.48 -7.63
C GLN A 232 3.68 1.04 -7.79
N ASP A 233 2.89 0.20 -8.45
CA ASP A 233 3.24 -1.17 -8.75
C ASP A 233 4.50 -1.18 -9.64
N ARG A 234 4.54 -0.36 -10.69
CA ARG A 234 5.70 -0.20 -11.57
C ARG A 234 6.93 0.34 -10.82
N MET A 235 6.76 1.32 -9.93
CA MET A 235 7.85 1.82 -9.08
C MET A 235 8.39 0.74 -8.14
N HIS A 236 7.52 -0.12 -7.60
CA HIS A 236 7.95 -1.24 -6.77
C HIS A 236 8.76 -2.26 -7.57
N ILE A 237 8.33 -2.60 -8.79
CA ILE A 237 9.08 -3.47 -9.69
C ILE A 237 10.46 -2.88 -10.02
N GLN A 238 10.53 -1.59 -10.35
CA GLN A 238 11.80 -0.91 -10.61
C GLN A 238 12.75 -0.96 -9.41
N ARG A 239 12.23 -0.85 -8.19
CA ARG A 239 13.04 -1.01 -6.96
C ARG A 239 13.53 -2.43 -6.78
N CYS A 240 12.69 -3.43 -7.01
CA CYS A 240 13.10 -4.83 -6.98
C CYS A 240 14.22 -5.11 -8.00
N ILE A 241 14.11 -4.53 -9.20
CA ILE A 241 15.16 -4.61 -10.23
C ILE A 241 16.46 -3.98 -9.73
N SER A 242 16.40 -2.74 -9.24
CA SER A 242 17.59 -2.03 -8.73
C SER A 242 18.25 -2.75 -7.55
N GLN A 243 17.45 -3.28 -6.63
CA GLN A 243 17.91 -4.08 -5.50
C GLN A 243 18.60 -5.35 -5.98
N GLY A 244 17.97 -6.12 -6.87
CA GLY A 244 18.57 -7.33 -7.42
C GLY A 244 19.90 -7.06 -8.12
N VAL A 245 19.99 -5.99 -8.91
CA VAL A 245 21.24 -5.57 -9.56
C VAL A 245 22.32 -5.24 -8.53
N ALA A 246 21.97 -4.53 -7.44
CA ALA A 246 22.89 -4.23 -6.36
C ALA A 246 23.36 -5.49 -5.61
N GLU A 247 22.51 -6.51 -5.53
CA GLU A 247 22.79 -7.84 -4.97
C GLU A 247 23.53 -8.77 -5.97
N GLY A 248 23.87 -8.30 -7.18
CA GLY A 248 24.53 -9.10 -8.21
C GLY A 248 23.60 -10.07 -8.97
N LYS A 249 22.29 -9.92 -8.82
CA LYS A 249 21.25 -10.71 -9.51
C LYS A 249 20.81 -9.98 -10.79
N PRO A 250 20.70 -10.67 -11.94
CA PRO A 250 20.45 -10.01 -13.22
C PRO A 250 19.03 -9.42 -13.37
N MET A 251 18.03 -10.01 -12.70
CA MET A 251 16.61 -9.63 -12.77
C MET A 251 16.07 -9.60 -14.21
N SER A 252 16.46 -10.59 -15.02
CA SER A 252 16.22 -10.59 -16.46
C SER A 252 14.74 -10.79 -16.78
N ALA A 253 14.06 -11.72 -16.10
CA ALA A 253 12.64 -11.97 -16.33
C ALA A 253 11.80 -10.78 -15.86
N LEU A 254 12.14 -10.19 -14.72
CA LEU A 254 11.42 -9.04 -14.19
C LEU A 254 11.58 -7.79 -15.08
N LYS A 255 12.79 -7.56 -15.61
CA LYS A 255 13.03 -6.51 -16.61
C LYS A 255 12.22 -6.74 -17.88
N ALA A 256 12.22 -7.96 -18.39
CA ALA A 256 11.48 -8.32 -19.60
C ALA A 256 9.96 -8.13 -19.39
N LEU A 257 9.42 -8.60 -18.26
CA LEU A 257 8.00 -8.43 -17.92
C LEU A 257 7.59 -6.96 -17.88
N LEU A 258 8.40 -6.11 -17.24
CA LEU A 258 8.15 -4.66 -17.20
C LEU A 258 8.24 -4.03 -18.60
N GLN A 259 9.16 -4.50 -19.45
CA GLN A 259 9.32 -3.99 -20.82
C GLN A 259 8.14 -4.37 -21.72
N SER A 260 7.55 -5.55 -21.53
CA SER A 260 6.39 -6.01 -22.31
C SER A 260 5.20 -5.06 -22.25
N LEU A 261 5.05 -4.29 -21.16
CA LEU A 261 4.00 -3.27 -21.05
C LEU A 261 4.13 -2.15 -22.10
N ASN A 262 5.35 -1.81 -22.52
CA ASN A 262 5.59 -0.74 -23.48
C ASN A 262 5.51 -1.22 -24.94
N CYS A 263 5.35 -2.53 -25.18
CA CYS A 263 5.20 -3.11 -26.52
C CYS A 263 3.74 -3.32 -26.91
N CYS A 264 2.80 -3.05 -26.00
CA CYS A 264 1.36 -3.20 -26.21
C CYS A 264 0.61 -1.86 -26.41
N ASP A 265 1.34 -0.73 -26.41
CA ASP A 265 0.88 0.60 -26.83
C ASP A 265 1.25 0.88 -28.30
#